data_AF-M1MME1-F1
#
_entry.id   AF-M1MME1-F1
#
_cell.length_a   1.000
_cell.length_b   1.000
_cell.length_c   1.000
_cell.angle_alpha   90.00
_cell.angle_beta   90.00
_cell.angle_gamma   90.00
#
_symmetry.space_group_name_H-M   'P 1'
#
loop_
_entity.id
_entity.type
_entity.pdbx_description
1 polymer ?
#
loop_
_entity_poly.entity_id
_entity_poly.type
_entity_poly.pdbx_seq_one_letter_code
_entity_poly.pdbx_strand_id
1 'polypeptide(L)'
;MEDFELKSGGAELLDLVKPLWEQLNKQHEKQSNYFKNRYKSFNFEARKEKFLNDTVLGVNIALIKKAEMYVGYCISSINKGLEGEIDSIFVAYEYRKLDLGDKLMKNALEWLYKNKAKQGE
;
A
#
# COMPACT_ATOMS: atom_id res chain seq x y z
N MET A 1 18.01 13.78 13.65
CA MET A 1 16.61 13.35 13.48
C MET A 1 16.53 12.76 12.08
N GLU A 2 16.12 11.52 11.90
CA GLU A 2 16.00 10.98 10.54
C GLU A 2 14.79 11.64 9.88
N ASP A 3 15.01 12.39 8.81
CA ASP A 3 13.94 13.09 8.10
C ASP A 3 13.23 12.12 7.16
N PHE A 4 11.94 11.89 7.47
CA PHE A 4 11.03 11.08 6.69
C PHE A 4 9.91 11.95 6.15
N GLU A 5 9.68 11.89 4.84
CA GLU A 5 8.64 12.66 4.16
C GLU A 5 7.49 11.75 3.75
N LEU A 6 6.26 12.19 4.02
CA LEU A 6 5.05 11.52 3.54
C LEU A 6 4.63 12.15 2.21
N LYS A 7 4.52 11.33 1.17
CA LYS A 7 3.94 11.69 -0.12
C LYS A 7 2.68 10.86 -0.32
N SER A 8 1.54 11.49 -0.62
CA SER A 8 0.30 10.78 -0.94
C SER A 8 -0.32 11.27 -2.25
N GLY A 9 -1.02 10.38 -2.95
CA GLY A 9 -1.65 10.64 -4.24
C GLY A 9 -2.50 9.46 -4.70
N GLY A 10 -2.93 9.48 -5.95
CA GLY A 10 -3.75 8.45 -6.57
C GLY A 10 -2.94 7.42 -7.36
N ALA A 11 -3.55 6.91 -8.42
CA ALA A 11 -3.01 5.86 -9.29
C ALA A 11 -1.68 6.24 -9.95
N GLU A 12 -1.38 7.54 -10.10
CA GLU A 12 -0.12 8.05 -10.64
C GLU A 12 1.11 7.65 -9.81
N LEU A 13 0.92 7.25 -8.55
CA LEU A 13 2.00 6.79 -7.67
C LEU A 13 2.18 5.26 -7.66
N LEU A 14 1.34 4.48 -8.37
CA LEU A 14 1.38 3.01 -8.33
C LEU A 14 2.77 2.49 -8.69
N ASP A 15 3.39 3.00 -9.75
CA ASP A 15 4.67 2.48 -10.22
C ASP A 15 5.82 2.67 -9.22
N LEU A 16 5.70 3.66 -8.32
CA LEU A 16 6.67 3.90 -7.25
C LEU A 16 6.57 2.86 -6.13
N VAL A 17 5.44 2.16 -6.00
CA VAL A 17 5.22 1.12 -5.00
C VAL A 17 5.91 -0.19 -5.36
N LYS A 18 6.15 -0.45 -6.66
CA LYS A 18 6.65 -1.73 -7.18
C LYS A 18 7.84 -2.31 -6.38
N PRO A 19 8.93 -1.57 -6.13
CA PRO A 19 10.10 -2.14 -5.45
C PRO A 19 9.81 -2.54 -3.99
N LEU A 20 8.88 -1.85 -3.32
CA LEU A 20 8.49 -2.17 -1.94
C LEU A 20 7.48 -3.31 -1.89
N TRP A 21 6.57 -3.39 -2.84
CA TRP A 21 5.62 -4.50 -2.95
C TRP A 21 6.30 -5.83 -3.28
N GLU A 22 7.32 -5.80 -4.14
CA GLU A 22 8.16 -6.98 -4.42
C GLU A 22 8.88 -7.47 -3.16
N GLN A 23 9.33 -6.57 -2.28
CA GLN A 23 9.88 -6.92 -0.97
C GLN A 23 8.82 -7.54 -0.05
N LEU A 24 7.62 -6.96 0.01
CA LEU A 24 6.49 -7.51 0.76
C LEU A 24 6.18 -8.95 0.30
N ASN A 25 6.08 -9.18 -1.00
CA ASN A 25 5.83 -10.52 -1.56
C ASN A 25 6.94 -11.51 -1.24
N LYS A 26 8.21 -11.10 -1.37
CA LYS A 26 9.35 -11.95 -1.01
C LYS A 26 9.34 -12.30 0.48
N GLN A 27 8.91 -11.38 1.34
CA GLN A 27 8.74 -11.66 2.77
C GLN A 27 7.63 -12.70 2.99
N HIS A 28 6.47 -12.56 2.35
CA HIS A 28 5.39 -13.54 2.44
C HIS A 28 5.77 -14.91 1.88
N GLU A 29 6.50 -14.96 0.75
CA GLU A 29 7.02 -16.21 0.18
C GLU A 29 7.91 -16.95 1.18
N LYS A 30 8.81 -16.24 1.88
CA LYS A 30 9.69 -16.85 2.88
C LYS A 30 8.93 -17.36 4.10
N GLN A 31 7.90 -16.64 4.53
CA GLN A 31 7.17 -16.92 5.79
C GLN A 31 6.00 -17.89 5.61
N SER A 32 5.45 -18.03 4.40
CA SER A 32 4.29 -18.89 4.18
C SER A 32 4.71 -20.34 3.97
N ASN A 33 4.20 -21.28 4.77
CA ASN A 33 4.47 -22.71 4.53
C ASN A 33 3.59 -23.30 3.41
N TYR A 34 2.40 -22.74 3.19
CA TYR A 34 1.38 -23.31 2.30
C TYR A 34 1.17 -22.50 1.01
N PHE A 35 1.50 -21.20 1.00
CA PHE A 35 1.17 -20.30 -0.12
C PHE A 35 2.41 -19.80 -0.90
N LYS A 36 3.60 -20.40 -0.71
CA LYS A 36 4.84 -19.98 -1.40
C LYS A 36 4.67 -19.86 -2.92
N ASN A 37 4.09 -20.89 -3.54
CA ASN A 37 3.89 -20.92 -4.99
C ASN A 37 2.92 -19.83 -5.48
N ARG A 38 1.93 -19.45 -4.65
CA ARG A 38 1.00 -18.36 -4.95
C ARG A 38 1.70 -17.01 -4.97
N TYR A 39 2.58 -16.74 -4.00
CA TYR A 39 3.36 -15.50 -3.98
C TYR A 39 4.40 -15.42 -5.11
N LYS A 40 4.96 -16.56 -5.55
CA LYS A 40 5.85 -16.60 -6.72
C LYS A 40 5.17 -16.21 -8.04
N SER A 41 3.88 -16.51 -8.17
CA SER A 41 3.10 -16.14 -9.35
C SER A 41 2.59 -14.69 -9.33
N PHE A 42 2.78 -13.96 -8.23
CA PHE A 42 2.29 -12.59 -8.12
C PHE A 42 3.14 -11.64 -8.96
N ASN A 43 2.50 -11.04 -9.96
CA ASN A 43 3.06 -10.02 -10.81
C ASN A 43 2.55 -8.64 -10.37
N PHE A 44 3.44 -7.65 -10.34
CA PHE A 44 3.07 -6.29 -9.98
C PHE A 44 2.07 -5.69 -10.97
N GLU A 45 2.20 -5.99 -12.27
CA GLU A 45 1.24 -5.45 -13.27
C GLU A 45 -0.18 -5.97 -13.00
N ALA A 46 -0.33 -7.26 -12.68
CA ALA A 46 -1.63 -7.81 -12.30
C ALA A 46 -2.18 -7.19 -11.01
N ARG A 47 -1.31 -6.82 -10.06
CA ARG A 47 -1.71 -6.08 -8.86
C ARG A 47 -2.16 -4.65 -9.20
N LYS A 48 -1.46 -3.98 -10.11
CA LYS A 48 -1.79 -2.63 -10.60
C LYS A 48 -3.17 -2.60 -11.25
N GLU A 49 -3.50 -3.60 -12.07
CA GLU A 49 -4.81 -3.73 -12.71
C GLU A 49 -5.99 -3.86 -11.72
N LYS A 50 -5.76 -4.34 -10.47
CA LYS A 50 -6.81 -4.30 -9.42
C LYS A 50 -7.29 -2.87 -9.15
N PHE A 51 -6.42 -1.87 -9.34
CA PHE A 51 -6.69 -0.47 -9.01
C PHE A 51 -7.08 0.40 -10.19
N LEU A 52 -6.91 -0.08 -11.42
CA LEU A 52 -7.15 0.67 -12.66
C LEU A 52 -8.44 0.26 -13.38
N ASN A 53 -9.17 -0.71 -12.85
CA ASN A 53 -10.41 -1.19 -13.45
C ASN A 53 -11.63 -0.36 -13.03
N ASP A 54 -12.73 -0.53 -13.77
CA ASP A 54 -13.98 0.21 -13.57
C ASP A 54 -14.71 -0.10 -12.25
N THR A 55 -14.27 -1.07 -11.44
CA THR A 55 -14.92 -1.38 -10.15
C THR A 55 -14.41 -0.49 -9.01
N VAL A 56 -13.25 0.14 -9.21
CA VAL A 56 -12.62 1.04 -8.26
C VAL A 56 -13.09 2.47 -8.51
N LEU A 57 -13.63 3.08 -7.45
CA LEU A 57 -14.04 4.48 -7.45
C LEU A 57 -12.86 5.42 -7.17
N GLY A 58 -11.93 4.98 -6.31
CA GLY A 58 -10.74 5.74 -6.00
C GLY A 58 -9.66 4.89 -5.35
N VAL A 59 -8.42 5.34 -5.47
CA VAL A 59 -7.25 4.75 -4.82
C VAL A 59 -6.44 5.85 -4.16
N ASN A 60 -5.91 5.57 -2.97
CA ASN A 60 -4.94 6.38 -2.27
C ASN A 60 -3.66 5.60 -2.06
N ILE A 61 -2.55 6.23 -2.41
CA ILE A 61 -1.21 5.67 -2.28
C ILE A 61 -0.41 6.63 -1.44
N ALA A 62 -0.03 6.16 -0.26
CA ALA A 62 0.87 6.85 0.64
C ALA A 62 2.26 6.22 0.54
N LEU A 63 3.30 7.03 0.48
CA LEU A 63 4.70 6.64 0.39
C LEU A 63 5.49 7.40 1.47
N ILE A 64 6.39 6.69 2.15
CA ILE A 64 7.40 7.31 3.01
C ILE A 64 8.71 7.38 2.24
N LYS A 65 9.25 8.58 2.09
CA LYS A 65 10.57 8.85 1.50
C LYS A 65 11.59 9.10 2.61
N LYS A 66 12.80 8.57 2.46
CA LYS A 66 14.01 8.94 3.21
C LYS A 66 15.08 9.32 2.20
N ALA A 67 15.51 10.58 2.21
CA ALA A 67 16.36 11.15 1.16
C ALA A 67 15.77 10.88 -0.25
N GLU A 68 16.46 10.09 -1.09
CA GLU A 68 16.00 9.75 -2.45
C GLU A 68 15.32 8.37 -2.58
N MET A 69 15.03 7.70 -1.46
CA MET A 69 14.50 6.33 -1.47
C MET A 69 13.12 6.26 -0.82
N TYR A 70 12.21 5.49 -1.43
CA TYR A 70 10.97 5.09 -0.77
C TYR A 70 11.22 3.89 0.14
N VAL A 71 10.78 3.99 1.39
CA VAL A 71 11.06 3.02 2.46
C VAL A 71 9.79 2.40 3.07
N GLY A 72 8.62 2.92 2.70
CA GLY A 72 7.35 2.35 3.12
C GLY A 72 6.22 2.87 2.23
N TYR A 73 5.14 2.11 2.19
CA TYR A 73 3.94 2.49 1.45
C TYR A 73 2.66 1.95 2.10
N CYS A 74 1.54 2.56 1.74
CA CYS A 74 0.20 2.05 2.00
C CYS A 74 -0.67 2.30 0.76
N ILE A 75 -1.37 1.27 0.29
CA ILE A 75 -2.42 1.40 -0.72
C ILE A 75 -3.76 1.25 -0.02
N SER A 76 -4.71 2.12 -0.35
CA SER A 76 -6.11 2.01 0.06
C SER A 76 -7.00 2.26 -1.14
N SER A 77 -8.16 1.62 -1.19
CA SER A 77 -9.10 1.76 -2.28
C SER A 77 -10.52 1.94 -1.77
N ILE A 78 -11.36 2.54 -2.61
CA ILE A 78 -12.82 2.59 -2.43
C ILE A 78 -13.44 2.02 -3.69
N ASN A 79 -14.36 1.07 -3.53
CA ASN A 79 -15.12 0.51 -4.65
C ASN A 79 -16.41 1.30 -4.93
N LYS A 80 -17.12 0.95 -6.01
CA LYS A 80 -18.42 1.57 -6.35
C LYS A 80 -19.51 1.41 -5.29
N GLY A 81 -19.40 0.42 -4.40
CA GLY A 81 -20.29 0.22 -3.25
C GLY A 81 -20.01 1.16 -2.06
N LEU A 82 -18.98 2.02 -2.19
CA LEU A 82 -18.38 2.86 -1.15
C LEU A 82 -17.66 2.06 -0.07
N GLU A 83 -17.32 0.80 -0.27
CA GLU A 83 -16.54 0.03 0.70
C GLU A 83 -15.07 0.45 0.62
N GLY A 84 -14.50 0.82 1.76
CA GLY A 84 -13.09 1.19 1.89
C GLY A 84 -12.22 0.01 2.30
N GLU A 85 -11.12 -0.22 1.59
CA GLU A 85 -10.14 -1.26 1.90
C GLU A 85 -8.75 -0.64 2.13
N ILE A 86 -8.05 -1.08 3.16
CA ILE A 86 -6.59 -0.88 3.26
C ILE A 86 -5.93 -2.12 2.66
N ASP A 87 -5.63 -2.00 1.38
CA ASP A 87 -5.22 -3.07 0.47
C ASP A 87 -3.88 -3.72 0.82
N SER A 88 -2.87 -2.90 1.16
CA SER A 88 -1.60 -3.39 1.70
C SER A 88 -0.79 -2.25 2.30
N ILE A 89 -0.06 -2.56 3.37
CA ILE A 89 0.86 -1.66 4.05
C ILE A 89 2.19 -2.37 4.25
N PHE A 90 3.29 -1.67 3.99
CA PHE A 90 4.63 -2.21 4.18
C PHE A 90 5.61 -1.12 4.57
N VAL A 91 6.53 -1.46 5.46
CA VAL A 91 7.72 -0.66 5.78
C VAL A 91 8.92 -1.60 5.69
N ALA A 92 9.96 -1.16 4.96
CA ALA A 92 11.21 -1.89 4.84
C ALA A 92 11.81 -2.16 6.23
N TYR A 93 12.42 -3.32 6.39
CA TYR A 93 12.72 -3.89 7.71
C TYR A 93 13.59 -2.97 8.57
N GLU A 94 14.55 -2.31 7.95
CA GLU A 94 15.50 -1.36 8.54
C GLU A 94 14.84 -0.10 9.09
N TYR A 95 13.60 0.20 8.67
CA TYR A 95 12.85 1.40 9.04
C TYR A 95 11.61 1.11 9.91
N ARG A 96 11.48 -0.13 10.40
CA ARG A 96 10.39 -0.51 11.31
C ARG A 96 10.66 -0.01 12.72
N LYS A 97 9.60 0.05 13.54
CA LYS A 97 9.61 0.59 14.93
C LYS A 97 9.98 2.09 15.00
N LEU A 98 9.79 2.81 13.90
CA LEU A 98 9.95 4.26 13.78
C LEU A 98 8.61 4.97 13.53
N ASP A 99 7.50 4.35 13.92
CA ASP A 99 6.11 4.83 13.74
C ASP A 99 5.70 5.19 12.30
N LEU A 100 6.48 4.78 11.29
CA LEU A 100 6.16 5.02 9.88
C LEU A 100 4.89 4.30 9.43
N GLY A 101 4.63 3.11 9.98
CA GLY A 101 3.39 2.37 9.75
C GLY A 101 2.16 3.10 10.29
N ASP A 102 2.29 3.76 11.44
CA ASP A 102 1.22 4.57 12.02
C ASP A 102 0.93 5.82 11.15
N LYS A 103 1.98 6.50 10.68
CA LYS A 103 1.82 7.63 9.73
C LYS A 103 1.08 7.23 8.45
N LEU A 104 1.46 6.08 7.88
CA LEU A 104 0.81 5.51 6.70
C LEU A 104 -0.65 5.14 6.96
N MET A 105 -0.93 4.51 8.10
CA MET A 105 -2.28 4.11 8.50
C MET A 105 -3.19 5.33 8.71
N LYS A 106 -2.71 6.36 9.41
CA LYS A 106 -3.47 7.61 9.62
C LYS A 106 -3.82 8.28 8.29
N ASN A 107 -2.88 8.36 7.35
CA ASN A 107 -3.15 8.90 6.02
C ASN A 107 -4.26 8.11 5.29
N ALA A 108 -4.19 6.77 5.31
CA ALA A 108 -5.20 5.91 4.72
C ALA A 108 -6.59 6.14 5.33
N LEU A 109 -6.69 6.14 6.66
CA LEU A 109 -7.93 6.36 7.38
C LEU A 109 -8.51 7.76 7.09
N GLU A 110 -7.69 8.81 7.14
CA GLU A 110 -8.12 10.16 6.80
C GLU A 110 -8.69 10.25 5.38
N TRP A 111 -8.04 9.59 4.41
CA TRP A 111 -8.53 9.57 3.03
C TRP A 111 -9.87 8.82 2.91
N LEU A 112 -10.01 7.67 3.56
CA LEU A 112 -11.26 6.91 3.60
C LEU A 112 -12.41 7.73 4.23
N TYR A 113 -12.14 8.41 5.36
CA TYR A 113 -13.13 9.28 6.02
C TYR A 113 -13.55 10.46 5.14
N LYS A 114 -12.59 11.14 4.50
CA LYS A 114 -12.87 12.26 3.59
C LYS A 114 -13.76 11.84 2.41
N ASN A 115 -13.61 10.61 1.94
CA ASN A 115 -14.39 10.05 0.85
C ASN A 115 -15.66 9.32 1.31
N LYS A 116 -16.01 9.39 2.60
CA LYS A 116 -17.22 8.77 3.18
C LYS A 116 -17.30 7.26 2.88
N ALA A 117 -16.15 6.59 2.86
CA ALA A 117 -16.11 5.15 2.72
C ALA A 117 -16.87 4.49 3.89
N LYS A 118 -17.66 3.47 3.57
CA LYS A 118 -18.28 2.59 4.55
C LYS A 118 -17.20 1.70 5.15
N GLN A 119 -17.32 1.46 6.45
CA GLN A 119 -16.63 0.35 7.08
C GLN A 119 -17.24 -0.95 6.56
N GLY A 120 -16.42 -1.92 6.16
CA GLY A 120 -16.91 -3.26 5.88
C GLY A 120 -17.56 -3.84 7.14
N GLU A 121 -18.70 -4.50 6.97
CA GLU A 121 -19.39 -5.24 8.04
C GLU A 121 -18.55 -6.44 8.53
#